data_AF-A0AAW2KID6-F1
#
_entry.id   AF-A0AAW2KID6-F1
#
_cell.length_a   1.000
_cell.length_b   1.000
_cell.length_c   1.000
_cell.angle_alpha   90.00
_cell.angle_beta   90.00
_cell.angle_gamma   90.00
#
_symmetry.space_group_name_H-M   'P 1'
#
loop_
_entity.id
_entity.type
_entity.pdbx_description
1 polymer ?
#
loop_
_entity_poly.entity_id
_entity_poly.type
_entity_poly.pdbx_seq_one_letter_code
_entity_poly.pdbx_strand_id
1 'polypeptide(L)'
;SEDRGFCIPKTVTCRVLSPAMLKDIGSSLRQVDEMVNPTIFRDNTDSKPLAGDLASERLYSSKTDDKSTMVLAGLHACGDLSVTMLRTFMECDEVKAVISIGCCYNLLSEEGIKEGDYQFGFPVSRGAKSANLQLGKNARDLACQSAERWRGLGEAAGLHNFELHTFRAAFQMVLFQCYPEIITRSPAIGRQGKALRRQHHRRILECNADMAQTFSQNYCSTYAKDPLLNEHSSYPKSANKETNSADRYSMFVKFCKSGLGRLGLCVPQDIEFSRLWEEAEEFYDLVGPYWTLRAALGPVLETILLLDRLLFLQEQGNVLIQTVLLPIFDPVLSPRNVALIAEKL
;
A
#
# COMPACT_ATOMS: atom_id res chain seq x y z
N SER A 1 -18.02 -33.90 -24.62
CA SER A 1 -18.06 -32.71 -23.76
C SER A 1 -17.15 -33.01 -22.60
N GLU A 2 -15.87 -32.67 -22.72
CA GLU A 2 -14.85 -32.96 -21.72
C GLU A 2 -15.04 -32.02 -20.53
N ASP A 3 -15.26 -32.62 -19.36
CA ASP A 3 -15.33 -31.96 -18.07
C ASP A 3 -13.90 -31.58 -17.67
N ARG A 4 -13.42 -30.41 -18.12
CA ARG A 4 -12.17 -29.83 -17.61
C ARG A 4 -12.43 -29.37 -16.19
N GLY A 5 -12.17 -30.25 -15.22
CA GLY A 5 -12.14 -29.89 -13.81
C GLY A 5 -11.29 -28.65 -13.62
N PHE A 6 -11.90 -27.53 -13.24
CA PHE A 6 -11.18 -26.32 -12.90
C PHE A 6 -10.35 -26.60 -11.64
N CYS A 7 -9.03 -26.67 -11.79
CA CYS A 7 -8.13 -26.76 -10.65
C CYS A 7 -8.23 -25.43 -9.89
N ILE A 8 -8.73 -25.47 -8.65
CA ILE A 8 -8.86 -24.27 -7.81
C ILE A 8 -7.44 -23.80 -7.48
N PRO A 9 -7.06 -22.55 -7.84
CA PRO A 9 -5.73 -22.05 -7.56
C PRO A 9 -5.50 -21.97 -6.05
N LYS A 10 -4.44 -22.63 -5.57
CA LYS A 10 -4.01 -22.54 -4.17
C LYS A 10 -3.35 -21.20 -3.93
N THR A 11 -3.91 -20.41 -3.02
CA THR A 11 -3.33 -19.12 -2.62
C THR A 11 -2.34 -19.32 -1.48
N VAL A 12 -1.10 -18.85 -1.66
CA VAL A 12 -0.06 -18.88 -0.63
C VAL A 12 0.41 -17.45 -0.35
N THR A 13 0.34 -17.05 0.92
CA THR A 13 0.90 -15.77 1.37
C THR A 13 2.30 -16.02 1.91
N CYS A 14 3.32 -15.43 1.28
CA CYS A 14 4.70 -15.54 1.74
C CYS A 14 5.42 -14.19 1.67
N ARG A 15 6.47 -14.03 2.49
CA ARG A 15 7.37 -12.88 2.40
C ARG A 15 8.44 -13.22 1.37
N VAL A 16 8.30 -12.70 0.15
CA VAL A 16 9.30 -12.91 -0.90
C VAL A 16 10.56 -12.12 -0.56
N LEU A 17 11.63 -12.83 -0.21
CA LEU A 17 12.94 -12.26 0.08
C LEU A 17 13.94 -12.44 -1.08
N SER A 18 13.69 -13.42 -1.96
CA SER A 18 14.51 -13.69 -3.14
C SER A 18 13.75 -14.54 -4.18
N PRO A 19 14.19 -14.58 -5.44
CA PRO A 19 13.67 -15.51 -6.45
C PRO A 19 13.83 -16.99 -6.05
N ALA A 20 14.91 -17.35 -5.34
CA ALA A 20 15.16 -18.71 -4.88
C ALA A 20 14.07 -19.22 -3.93
N MET A 21 13.61 -18.36 -3.00
CA MET A 21 12.53 -18.70 -2.07
C MET A 21 11.22 -19.05 -2.79
N LEU A 22 10.94 -18.40 -3.93
CA LEU A 22 9.75 -18.70 -4.72
C LEU A 22 9.84 -20.06 -5.42
N LYS A 23 11.04 -20.48 -5.84
CA LYS A 23 11.27 -21.84 -6.35
C LYS A 23 11.04 -22.90 -5.26
N ASP A 24 11.50 -22.64 -4.05
CA ASP A 24 11.32 -23.54 -2.90
C ASP A 24 9.86 -23.67 -2.46
N ILE A 25 9.07 -22.60 -2.58
CA ILE A 25 7.62 -22.64 -2.33
C ILE A 25 6.92 -23.50 -3.38
N GLY A 26 7.29 -23.34 -4.66
CA GLY A 26 6.75 -24.15 -5.75
C GLY A 26 7.02 -25.64 -5.54
N SER A 27 8.23 -26.01 -5.08
CA SER A 27 8.57 -27.41 -4.80
C SER A 27 7.90 -27.95 -3.53
N SER A 28 7.71 -27.14 -2.50
CA SER A 28 7.04 -27.54 -1.25
C SER A 28 5.54 -27.77 -1.44
N LEU A 29 4.87 -26.97 -2.27
CA LEU A 29 3.44 -27.15 -2.56
C LEU A 29 3.14 -28.45 -3.32
N ARG A 30 4.12 -28.97 -4.08
CA ARG A 30 4.02 -30.28 -4.74
C ARG A 30 3.94 -31.42 -3.73
N GLN A 31 4.77 -31.39 -2.68
CA GLN A 31 4.79 -32.45 -1.66
C GLN A 31 3.46 -32.57 -0.91
N VAL A 32 2.74 -31.45 -0.75
CA VAL A 32 1.41 -31.44 -0.11
C VAL A 32 0.32 -32.02 -1.02
N ASP A 33 0.40 -31.83 -2.35
CA ASP A 33 -0.55 -32.45 -3.28
C ASP A 33 -0.38 -33.97 -3.40
N GLU A 34 0.86 -34.47 -3.34
CA GLU A 34 1.13 -35.91 -3.38
C GLU A 34 0.61 -36.65 -2.13
N MET A 35 0.51 -35.99 -0.97
CA MET A 35 -0.04 -36.60 0.26
C MET A 35 -1.57 -36.63 0.33
N VAL A 36 -2.28 -35.80 -0.46
CA VAL A 36 -3.75 -35.68 -0.39
C VAL A 36 -4.48 -36.56 -1.41
N ASN A 37 -3.77 -37.22 -2.33
CA ASN A 37 -4.35 -38.23 -3.20
C ASN A 37 -3.77 -39.64 -2.94
N PRO A 38 -4.40 -40.38 -2.02
CA PRO A 38 -4.78 -41.73 -2.37
C PRO A 38 -6.29 -41.95 -2.20
N THR A 39 -6.85 -42.64 -3.18
CA THR A 39 -8.14 -43.37 -3.20
C THR A 39 -9.45 -42.61 -3.42
N ILE A 40 -9.83 -42.53 -4.71
CA ILE A 40 -11.22 -42.51 -5.18
C ILE A 40 -11.74 -43.97 -5.25
N PHE A 41 -12.91 -44.20 -4.64
CA PHE A 41 -13.89 -45.28 -4.87
C PHE A 41 -13.39 -46.70 -5.22
N ARG A 42 -13.68 -47.67 -4.33
CA ARG A 42 -14.45 -48.86 -4.72
C ARG A 42 -15.03 -49.61 -3.52
N ASP A 43 -16.25 -50.06 -3.74
CA ASP A 43 -17.19 -50.72 -2.84
C ASP A 43 -16.79 -52.16 -2.46
N ASN A 44 -17.43 -52.66 -1.40
CA ASN A 44 -17.25 -53.94 -0.72
C ASN A 44 -17.28 -55.20 -1.60
N THR A 45 -16.46 -56.21 -1.24
CA THR A 45 -16.94 -57.59 -0.92
C THR A 45 -15.85 -58.40 -0.21
N ASP A 46 -16.31 -59.24 0.73
CA ASP A 46 -15.58 -60.11 1.65
C ASP A 46 -14.62 -61.14 1.03
N SER A 47 -13.47 -61.37 1.69
CA SER A 47 -13.04 -62.68 2.24
C SER A 47 -11.53 -62.71 2.56
N LYS A 48 -11.17 -63.49 3.59
CA LYS A 48 -9.88 -63.54 4.31
C LYS A 48 -8.88 -64.55 3.65
N PRO A 49 -7.62 -64.69 4.15
CA PRO A 49 -6.37 -64.54 3.39
C PRO A 49 -5.66 -65.88 3.07
N LEU A 50 -4.65 -65.88 2.19
CA LEU A 50 -3.45 -66.75 2.32
C LEU A 50 -2.29 -66.32 1.39
N ALA A 51 -1.08 -66.77 1.76
CA ALA A 51 0.27 -66.42 1.31
C ALA A 51 0.60 -66.62 -0.19
N GLY A 52 1.66 -65.93 -0.64
CA GLY A 52 2.56 -66.45 -1.69
C GLY A 52 2.95 -65.46 -2.81
N ASP A 53 4.25 -65.32 -2.97
CA ASP A 53 5.01 -65.05 -4.20
C ASP A 53 5.28 -63.64 -4.75
N LEU A 54 6.59 -63.41 -4.89
CA LEU A 54 7.28 -62.48 -5.77
C LEU A 54 6.81 -62.66 -7.22
N ALA A 55 6.46 -61.56 -7.91
CA ALA A 55 7.04 -61.19 -9.21
C ALA A 55 6.40 -59.93 -9.81
N SER A 56 7.26 -59.01 -10.25
CA SER A 56 7.03 -58.05 -11.33
C SER A 56 6.08 -56.87 -11.06
N GLU A 57 6.51 -55.91 -10.24
CA GLU A 57 6.08 -54.52 -10.42
C GLU A 57 6.71 -53.96 -11.70
N ARG A 58 5.96 -54.02 -12.80
CA ARG A 58 6.25 -53.23 -14.00
C ARG A 58 6.03 -51.77 -13.67
N LEU A 59 7.14 -51.07 -13.46
CA LEU A 59 7.28 -49.63 -13.37
C LEU A 59 6.75 -48.94 -14.64
N TYR A 60 5.44 -48.68 -14.72
CA TYR A 60 4.91 -47.67 -15.63
C TYR A 60 4.92 -46.32 -14.91
N SER A 61 6.11 -45.74 -14.77
CA SER A 61 6.22 -44.32 -14.44
C SER A 61 6.00 -43.53 -15.73
N SER A 62 4.76 -43.17 -16.02
CA SER A 62 4.49 -42.08 -16.97
C SER A 62 4.86 -40.76 -16.28
N LYS A 63 6.16 -40.44 -16.25
CA LYS A 63 6.64 -39.10 -15.90
C LYS A 63 6.28 -38.15 -17.04
N THR A 64 5.05 -37.69 -17.08
CA THR A 64 4.79 -36.34 -17.59
C THR A 64 5.36 -35.38 -16.55
N ASP A 65 6.43 -34.67 -16.91
CA ASP A 65 7.03 -33.60 -16.10
C ASP A 65 6.02 -32.44 -16.00
N ASP A 66 5.00 -32.60 -15.15
CA ASP A 66 3.94 -31.63 -14.98
C ASP A 66 4.48 -30.46 -14.14
N LYS A 67 5.22 -29.57 -14.81
CA LYS A 67 5.81 -28.37 -14.21
C LYS A 67 4.71 -27.54 -13.57
N SER A 68 4.75 -27.39 -12.24
CA SER A 68 3.82 -26.55 -11.51
C SER A 68 3.98 -25.12 -12.01
N THR A 69 2.89 -24.54 -12.50
CA THR A 69 2.87 -23.16 -13.00
C THR A 69 2.39 -22.23 -11.90
N MET A 70 3.00 -21.04 -11.84
CA MET A 70 2.71 -20.06 -10.81
C MET A 70 2.31 -18.71 -11.42
N VAL A 71 1.43 -18.01 -10.71
CA VAL A 71 1.09 -16.61 -10.96
C VAL A 71 1.52 -15.79 -9.76
N LEU A 72 2.32 -14.75 -9.98
CA LEU A 72 2.70 -13.82 -8.92
C LEU A 72 1.70 -12.67 -8.87
N ALA A 73 0.99 -12.50 -7.75
CA ALA A 73 0.04 -11.40 -7.57
C ALA A 73 0.42 -10.52 -6.38
N GLY A 74 0.57 -9.21 -6.63
CA GLY A 74 0.95 -8.21 -5.66
C GLY A 74 -0.05 -7.06 -5.68
N LEU A 75 -1.03 -7.08 -4.77
CA LEU A 75 -2.07 -6.04 -4.67
C LEU A 75 -1.56 -4.71 -4.07
N HIS A 76 -0.46 -4.80 -3.33
CA HIS A 76 0.27 -3.66 -2.77
C HIS A 76 1.78 -3.97 -2.83
N ALA A 77 2.31 -4.07 -4.05
CA ALA A 77 3.74 -4.29 -4.27
C ALA A 77 4.52 -3.00 -3.96
N CYS A 78 4.83 -2.80 -2.67
CA CYS A 78 5.41 -1.55 -2.18
C CYS A 78 6.95 -1.54 -2.31
N GLY A 79 7.50 -0.40 -2.77
CA GLY A 79 8.93 -0.24 -3.00
C GLY A 79 9.48 -1.28 -3.98
N ASP A 80 10.68 -1.78 -3.67
CA ASP A 80 11.44 -2.69 -4.54
C ASP A 80 10.75 -4.04 -4.75
N LEU A 81 9.80 -4.44 -3.89
CA LEU A 81 9.00 -5.66 -4.09
C LEU A 81 8.35 -5.67 -5.48
N SER A 82 7.84 -4.51 -5.94
CA SER A 82 7.24 -4.39 -7.27
C SER A 82 8.21 -4.81 -8.38
N VAL A 83 9.48 -4.50 -8.24
CA VAL A 83 10.53 -4.79 -9.23
C VAL A 83 11.07 -6.20 -9.05
N THR A 84 11.26 -6.66 -7.80
CA THR A 84 11.65 -8.04 -7.50
C THR A 84 10.65 -9.03 -8.10
N MET A 85 9.35 -8.74 -8.04
CA MET A 85 8.32 -9.57 -8.70
C MET A 85 8.51 -9.66 -10.21
N LEU A 86 8.82 -8.55 -10.89
CA LEU A 86 9.03 -8.55 -12.35
C LEU A 86 10.32 -9.28 -12.73
N ARG A 87 11.41 -9.06 -12.00
CA ARG A 87 12.66 -9.80 -12.19
C ARG A 87 12.45 -11.29 -11.99
N THR A 88 11.75 -11.68 -10.93
CA THR A 88 11.43 -13.10 -10.69
C THR A 88 10.58 -13.69 -11.80
N PHE A 89 9.59 -12.94 -12.29
CA PHE A 89 8.80 -13.35 -13.44
C PHE A 89 9.68 -13.59 -14.66
N MET A 90 10.75 -12.81 -14.89
CA MET A 90 11.69 -13.03 -15.99
C MET A 90 12.63 -14.20 -15.76
N GLU A 91 13.15 -14.35 -14.55
CA GLU A 91 14.17 -15.35 -14.20
C GLU A 91 13.63 -16.76 -13.93
N CYS A 92 12.33 -16.90 -13.65
CA CYS A 92 11.71 -18.19 -13.31
C CYS A 92 10.71 -18.64 -14.39
N ASP A 93 11.00 -19.76 -15.05
CA ASP A 93 10.16 -20.33 -16.11
C ASP A 93 8.84 -20.91 -15.59
N GLU A 94 8.80 -21.27 -14.31
CA GLU A 94 7.60 -21.74 -13.61
C GLU A 94 6.58 -20.61 -13.41
N VAL A 95 7.03 -19.36 -13.33
CA VAL A 95 6.15 -18.20 -13.22
C VAL A 95 5.67 -17.81 -14.62
N LYS A 96 4.39 -18.10 -14.89
CA LYS A 96 3.76 -17.88 -16.21
C LYS A 96 3.10 -16.53 -16.33
N ALA A 97 2.67 -15.92 -15.23
CA ALA A 97 2.13 -14.58 -15.22
C ALA A 97 2.45 -13.79 -13.95
N VAL A 98 2.39 -12.47 -14.05
CA VAL A 98 2.53 -11.54 -12.93
C VAL A 98 1.44 -10.46 -12.99
N ILE A 99 0.86 -10.14 -11.83
CA ILE A 99 -0.08 -9.04 -11.61
C ILE A 99 0.52 -8.16 -10.51
N SER A 100 0.99 -6.97 -10.86
CA SER A 100 1.68 -6.07 -9.94
C SER A 100 0.97 -4.72 -9.85
N ILE A 101 0.49 -4.37 -8.66
CA ILE A 101 -0.09 -3.06 -8.33
C ILE A 101 0.86 -2.35 -7.38
N GLY A 102 1.54 -1.31 -7.89
CA GLY A 102 2.49 -0.51 -7.11
C GLY A 102 1.80 0.42 -6.10
N CYS A 103 2.46 0.71 -4.96
CA CYS A 103 1.86 1.56 -3.91
C CYS A 103 2.78 2.61 -3.30
N CYS A 104 3.93 2.20 -2.77
CA CYS A 104 4.84 3.06 -2.02
C CYS A 104 6.12 3.30 -2.81
N TYR A 105 6.04 4.10 -3.86
CA TYR A 105 7.18 4.43 -4.71
C TYR A 105 8.29 5.18 -3.99
N ASN A 106 7.97 5.90 -2.91
CA ASN A 106 8.95 6.53 -2.04
C ASN A 106 9.92 5.55 -1.36
N LEU A 107 9.59 4.26 -1.35
CA LEU A 107 10.46 3.19 -0.83
C LEU A 107 11.26 2.50 -1.94
N LEU A 108 11.17 2.96 -3.19
CA LEU A 108 12.02 2.45 -4.26
C LEU A 108 13.46 2.91 -4.04
N SER A 109 14.39 1.98 -4.20
CA SER A 109 15.79 2.29 -4.40
C SER A 109 15.99 2.97 -5.77
N GLU A 110 16.95 3.89 -5.84
CA GLU A 110 17.27 4.66 -7.04
C GLU A 110 18.76 4.53 -7.33
N GLU A 111 19.10 4.55 -8.61
CA GLU A 111 20.48 4.59 -9.09
C GLU A 111 21.17 5.90 -8.64
N GLY A 112 22.15 5.77 -7.75
CA GLY A 112 23.06 6.84 -7.35
C GLY A 112 24.40 6.74 -8.08
N ILE A 113 25.20 7.81 -8.05
CA ILE A 113 26.53 7.92 -8.71
C ILE A 113 27.60 6.93 -8.14
N LYS A 114 27.23 5.94 -7.33
CA LYS A 114 28.18 4.98 -6.77
C LYS A 114 28.21 3.72 -7.62
N GLU A 115 29.34 3.51 -8.30
CA GLU A 115 29.68 2.31 -9.04
C GLU A 115 29.60 1.08 -8.13
N GLY A 116 28.62 0.22 -8.43
CA GLY A 116 28.39 -1.06 -7.78
C GLY A 116 27.12 -1.67 -8.35
N ASP A 117 27.15 -2.98 -8.63
CA ASP A 117 26.11 -3.77 -9.31
C ASP A 117 24.84 -3.95 -8.43
N TYR A 118 24.27 -2.85 -7.95
CA TYR A 118 23.05 -2.85 -7.16
C TYR A 118 21.85 -2.83 -8.12
N GLN A 119 21.03 -3.88 -8.04
CA GLN A 119 19.76 -3.92 -8.73
C GLN A 119 18.79 -2.88 -8.14
N PHE A 120 18.74 -1.68 -8.73
CA PHE A 120 17.87 -0.60 -8.27
C PHE A 120 16.39 -0.82 -8.63
N GLY A 121 15.51 -0.14 -7.89
CA GLY A 121 14.07 -0.12 -8.08
C GLY A 121 13.59 0.88 -9.14
N PHE A 122 14.40 1.87 -9.52
CA PHE A 122 14.17 2.77 -10.65
C PHE A 122 15.50 3.42 -11.10
N PRO A 123 15.73 3.61 -12.41
CA PRO A 123 15.00 3.02 -13.53
C PRO A 123 15.34 1.53 -13.71
N VAL A 124 14.39 0.73 -14.22
CA VAL A 124 14.62 -0.70 -14.51
C VAL A 124 14.76 -1.01 -15.99
N SER A 125 14.04 -0.31 -16.87
CA SER A 125 14.11 -0.48 -18.33
C SER A 125 15.39 0.10 -18.92
N ARG A 126 15.83 -0.47 -20.05
CA ARG A 126 16.93 0.08 -20.85
C ARG A 126 16.54 1.44 -21.42
N GLY A 127 15.30 1.61 -21.88
CA GLY A 127 14.81 2.90 -22.40
C GLY A 127 14.90 4.03 -21.38
N ALA A 128 14.41 3.82 -20.14
CA ALA A 128 14.49 4.83 -19.09
C ALA A 128 15.93 5.11 -18.66
N LYS A 129 16.78 4.08 -18.60
CA LYS A 129 18.22 4.21 -18.33
C LYS A 129 18.93 5.03 -19.41
N SER A 130 18.72 4.72 -20.69
CA SER A 130 19.32 5.45 -21.81
C SER A 130 18.86 6.90 -21.88
N ALA A 131 17.64 7.19 -21.41
CA ALA A 131 17.14 8.56 -21.27
C ALA A 131 17.67 9.29 -20.02
N ASN A 132 18.52 8.65 -19.20
CA ASN A 132 19.04 9.16 -17.93
C ASN A 132 17.91 9.67 -17.00
N LEU A 133 16.78 8.96 -16.96
CA LEU A 133 15.66 9.36 -16.10
C LEU A 133 16.02 9.17 -14.63
N GLN A 134 15.85 10.23 -13.86
CA GLN A 134 15.98 10.24 -12.41
C GLN A 134 14.67 10.68 -11.78
N LEU A 135 14.29 10.02 -10.70
CA LEU A 135 13.10 10.36 -9.94
C LEU A 135 13.51 10.41 -8.48
N GLY A 136 14.14 11.50 -8.06
CA GLY A 136 14.59 11.68 -6.67
C GLY A 136 13.48 11.45 -5.64
N LYS A 137 13.84 11.29 -4.36
CA LYS A 137 12.91 10.95 -3.27
C LYS A 137 11.61 11.76 -3.29
N ASN A 138 11.68 13.07 -3.50
CA ASN A 138 10.50 13.95 -3.53
C ASN A 138 9.55 13.63 -4.70
N ALA A 139 10.08 13.29 -5.86
CA ALA A 139 9.28 12.89 -7.01
C ALA A 139 8.58 11.55 -6.75
N ARG A 140 9.27 10.59 -6.11
CA ARG A 140 8.66 9.31 -5.73
C ARG A 140 7.63 9.45 -4.60
N ASP A 141 7.87 10.34 -3.64
CA ASP A 141 6.89 10.74 -2.63
C ASP A 141 5.65 11.39 -3.26
N LEU A 142 5.84 12.14 -4.34
CA LEU A 142 4.76 12.78 -5.08
C LEU A 142 3.96 11.80 -5.93
N ALA A 143 4.64 10.83 -6.56
CA ALA A 143 4.00 9.69 -7.21
C ALA A 143 3.12 8.92 -6.24
N CYS A 144 3.43 8.91 -4.93
CA CYS A 144 2.60 8.34 -3.87
C CYS A 144 1.35 9.17 -3.50
N GLN A 145 1.11 10.34 -4.09
CA GLN A 145 -0.14 11.11 -3.91
C GLN A 145 -1.26 10.62 -4.83
N SER A 146 -2.50 10.93 -4.45
CA SER A 146 -3.69 10.70 -5.27
C SER A 146 -4.56 11.95 -5.23
N ALA A 147 -4.87 12.47 -6.41
CA ALA A 147 -5.75 13.61 -6.59
C ALA A 147 -7.23 13.23 -6.46
N GLU A 148 -7.56 11.98 -6.78
CA GLU A 148 -8.93 11.47 -6.86
C GLU A 148 -9.61 11.45 -5.48
N ARG A 149 -8.84 11.22 -4.42
CA ARG A 149 -9.33 11.36 -3.04
C ARG A 149 -9.83 12.76 -2.70
N TRP A 150 -9.36 13.77 -3.42
CA TRP A 150 -9.74 15.16 -3.19
C TRP A 150 -10.90 15.62 -4.04
N ARG A 151 -11.09 15.02 -5.22
CA ARG A 151 -12.29 15.25 -6.02
C ARG A 151 -13.58 14.97 -5.24
N GLY A 152 -13.54 14.01 -4.31
CA GLY A 152 -14.66 13.69 -3.42
C GLY A 152 -14.74 14.52 -2.13
N LEU A 153 -13.79 15.41 -1.85
CA LEU A 153 -13.83 16.27 -0.66
C LEU A 153 -14.63 17.54 -0.94
N GLY A 154 -15.56 17.88 -0.04
CA GLY A 154 -16.24 19.17 -0.07
C GLY A 154 -15.30 20.32 0.29
N GLU A 155 -15.66 21.55 -0.11
CA GLU A 155 -14.87 22.77 0.06
C GLU A 155 -14.34 22.96 1.50
N ALA A 156 -15.23 22.89 2.50
CA ALA A 156 -14.85 23.04 3.90
C ALA A 156 -13.81 22.01 4.36
N ALA A 157 -13.92 20.76 3.89
CA ALA A 157 -12.96 19.72 4.21
C ALA A 157 -11.62 19.95 3.49
N GLY A 158 -11.65 20.48 2.26
CA GLY A 158 -10.46 20.87 1.52
C GLY A 158 -9.67 21.98 2.24
N LEU A 159 -10.35 23.07 2.58
CA LEU A 159 -9.78 24.21 3.31
C LEU A 159 -9.15 23.78 4.65
N HIS A 160 -9.85 22.94 5.41
CA HIS A 160 -9.33 22.42 6.66
C HIS A 160 -8.07 21.54 6.46
N ASN A 161 -7.95 20.79 5.36
CA ASN A 161 -6.72 20.06 5.09
C ASN A 161 -5.56 20.99 4.71
N PHE A 162 -5.81 22.11 4.01
CA PHE A 162 -4.77 23.11 3.75
C PHE A 162 -4.27 23.74 5.04
N GLU A 163 -5.18 24.09 5.95
CA GLU A 163 -4.81 24.57 7.30
C GLU A 163 -3.94 23.55 8.06
N LEU A 164 -4.32 22.27 8.06
CA LEU A 164 -3.49 21.22 8.65
C LEU A 164 -2.12 21.07 7.96
N HIS A 165 -2.03 21.33 6.65
CA HIS A 165 -0.77 21.35 5.93
C HIS A 165 0.09 22.56 6.33
N THR A 166 -0.50 23.72 6.57
CA THR A 166 0.19 24.90 7.13
C THR A 166 0.75 24.59 8.51
N PHE A 167 -0.06 24.02 9.42
CA PHE A 167 0.42 23.64 10.76
C PHE A 167 1.56 22.61 10.69
N ARG A 168 1.52 21.68 9.73
CA ARG A 168 2.62 20.73 9.53
C ARG A 168 3.90 21.40 9.07
N ALA A 169 3.80 22.38 8.17
CA ALA A 169 4.97 23.14 7.70
C ALA A 169 5.55 23.99 8.84
N ALA A 170 4.72 24.75 9.55
CA ALA A 170 5.12 25.53 10.71
C ALA A 170 5.73 24.66 11.83
N PHE A 171 5.19 23.45 12.05
CA PHE A 171 5.77 22.51 13.00
C PHE A 171 7.13 21.98 12.57
N GLN A 172 7.42 21.89 11.27
CA GLN A 172 8.78 21.58 10.82
C GLN A 172 9.76 22.72 11.15
N MET A 173 9.32 23.98 11.12
CA MET A 173 10.14 25.11 11.56
C MET A 173 10.43 25.04 13.07
N VAL A 174 9.43 24.69 13.89
CA VAL A 174 9.62 24.40 15.32
C VAL A 174 10.68 23.32 15.54
N LEU A 175 10.59 22.20 14.82
CA LEU A 175 11.58 21.12 14.94
C LEU A 175 12.95 21.56 14.46
N PHE A 176 13.04 22.35 13.39
CA PHE A 176 14.31 22.86 12.90
C PHE A 176 15.02 23.73 13.95
N GLN A 177 14.28 24.61 14.61
CA GLN A 177 14.84 25.53 15.60
C GLN A 177 15.18 24.84 16.92
N CYS A 178 14.35 23.89 17.37
CA CYS A 178 14.49 23.33 18.71
C CYS A 178 15.13 21.93 18.74
N TYR A 179 15.07 21.19 17.64
CA TYR A 179 15.47 19.78 17.54
C TYR A 179 16.10 19.47 16.16
N PRO A 180 17.19 20.15 15.77
CA PRO A 180 17.80 19.98 14.44
C PRO A 180 18.29 18.55 14.18
N GLU A 181 18.66 17.80 15.20
CA GLU A 181 19.00 16.39 15.09
C GLU A 181 17.79 15.50 14.73
N ILE A 182 16.58 15.91 15.09
CA ILE A 182 15.35 15.17 14.78
C ILE A 182 14.90 15.46 13.34
N ILE A 183 15.01 16.70 12.87
CA ILE A 183 14.56 17.04 11.50
C ILE A 183 15.38 16.32 10.43
N THR A 184 16.68 16.09 10.68
CA THR A 184 17.55 15.30 9.77
C THR A 184 17.04 13.86 9.58
N ARG A 185 16.31 13.32 10.56
CA ARG A 185 15.71 11.97 10.49
C ARG A 185 14.34 11.96 9.78
N SER A 186 13.86 13.12 9.30
CA SER A 186 12.59 13.25 8.58
C SER A 186 11.41 12.51 9.23
N PRO A 187 11.08 12.81 10.50
CA PRO A 187 10.06 12.06 11.24
C PRO A 187 8.70 12.15 10.54
N ALA A 188 7.93 11.07 10.61
CA ALA A 188 6.60 11.00 10.01
C ALA A 188 5.58 11.82 10.81
N ILE A 189 5.56 13.13 10.59
CA ILE A 189 4.63 14.06 11.23
C ILE A 189 3.27 13.95 10.53
N GLY A 190 2.17 13.81 11.27
CA GLY A 190 0.81 13.99 10.74
C GLY A 190 0.18 12.82 9.97
N ARG A 191 0.68 11.58 10.05
CA ARG A 191 -0.08 10.39 9.57
C ARG A 191 -1.31 10.05 10.43
N GLN A 192 -1.45 10.72 11.57
CA GLN A 192 -2.44 10.46 12.61
C GLN A 192 -3.87 10.75 12.15
N GLY A 193 -4.05 11.76 11.30
CA GLY A 193 -5.36 12.04 10.70
C GLY A 193 -5.94 10.83 9.95
N LYS A 194 -5.13 10.01 9.26
CA LYS A 194 -5.66 8.83 8.54
C LYS A 194 -6.04 7.69 9.48
N ALA A 195 -5.25 7.42 10.52
CA ALA A 195 -5.56 6.36 11.49
C ALA A 195 -6.77 6.75 12.36
N LEU A 196 -6.79 7.98 12.89
CA LEU A 196 -7.89 8.50 13.68
C LEU A 196 -9.18 8.66 12.84
N ARG A 197 -9.10 9.16 11.59
CA ARG A 197 -10.26 9.20 10.68
C ARG A 197 -10.75 7.81 10.32
N ARG A 198 -9.86 6.83 10.10
CA ARG A 198 -10.27 5.42 9.89
C ARG A 198 -10.96 4.86 11.12
N GLN A 199 -10.50 5.16 12.32
CA GLN A 199 -11.12 4.70 13.57
C GLN A 199 -12.46 5.42 13.84
N HIS A 200 -12.56 6.70 13.50
CA HIS A 200 -13.79 7.48 13.62
C HIS A 200 -14.83 7.08 12.56
N HIS A 201 -14.41 6.87 11.31
CA HIS A 201 -15.29 6.39 10.24
C HIS A 201 -15.76 4.95 10.50
N ARG A 202 -14.90 4.07 11.05
CA ARG A 202 -15.32 2.75 11.54
C ARG A 202 -16.38 2.87 12.64
N ARG A 203 -16.14 3.72 13.64
CA ARG A 203 -17.11 4.00 14.72
C ARG A 203 -18.44 4.57 14.22
N ILE A 204 -18.43 5.41 13.18
CA ILE A 204 -19.65 5.94 12.56
C ILE A 204 -20.39 4.84 11.80
N LEU A 205 -19.68 3.99 11.05
CA LEU A 205 -20.28 2.85 10.33
C LEU A 205 -20.84 1.80 11.30
N GLU A 206 -20.14 1.53 12.40
CA GLU A 206 -20.56 0.64 13.49
C GLU A 206 -21.81 1.21 14.20
N CYS A 207 -21.83 2.49 14.58
CA CYS A 207 -23.03 3.15 15.15
C CYS A 207 -24.24 3.14 14.21
N ASN A 208 -24.03 3.28 12.89
CA ASN A 208 -25.13 3.25 11.93
C ASN A 208 -25.67 1.83 11.69
N ALA A 209 -24.82 0.81 11.80
CA ALA A 209 -25.24 -0.59 11.77
C ALA A 209 -26.01 -0.98 13.04
N ASP A 210 -25.58 -0.49 14.20
CA ASP A 210 -26.27 -0.73 15.49
C ASP A 210 -27.61 0.00 15.56
N MET A 211 -27.73 1.23 15.02
CA MET A 211 -29.03 1.92 14.91
C MET A 211 -30.02 1.17 14.00
N ALA A 212 -29.55 0.56 12.90
CA ALA A 212 -30.42 -0.22 12.02
C ALA A 212 -30.95 -1.51 12.67
N GLN A 213 -30.22 -2.09 13.63
CA GLN A 213 -30.67 -3.24 14.41
C GLN A 213 -31.55 -2.86 15.62
N THR A 214 -31.37 -1.66 16.18
CA THR A 214 -32.04 -1.24 17.43
C THR A 214 -33.43 -0.65 17.20
N PHE A 215 -33.81 -0.31 15.96
CA PHE A 215 -35.17 0.19 15.64
C PHE A 215 -36.28 -0.87 15.74
N SER A 216 -35.96 -2.13 16.10
CA SER A 216 -36.95 -3.19 16.23
C SER A 216 -37.49 -3.42 17.65
N GLN A 217 -36.95 -2.83 18.73
CA GLN A 217 -37.43 -3.15 20.09
C GLN A 217 -37.42 -1.97 21.08
N ASN A 218 -38.62 -1.40 21.27
CA ASN A 218 -39.26 -0.95 22.51
C ASN A 218 -38.57 0.01 23.51
N TYR A 219 -39.20 1.18 23.65
CA TYR A 219 -39.65 1.89 24.87
C TYR A 219 -39.05 1.54 26.26
N CYS A 220 -38.59 2.61 26.94
CA CYS A 220 -38.79 2.98 28.36
C CYS A 220 -37.53 3.22 29.23
N SER A 221 -37.68 4.20 30.13
CA SER A 221 -36.77 4.92 31.02
C SER A 221 -35.83 4.12 31.93
N THR A 222 -34.65 4.67 32.28
CA THR A 222 -34.34 5.43 33.52
C THR A 222 -32.83 5.68 33.64
N TYR A 223 -32.48 6.72 34.40
CA TYR A 223 -31.14 7.29 34.60
C TYR A 223 -30.12 6.30 35.23
N ALA A 224 -28.94 6.21 34.62
CA ALA A 224 -27.68 5.91 35.31
C ALA A 224 -26.56 6.74 34.67
N LYS A 225 -25.89 7.57 35.49
CA LYS A 225 -24.72 8.36 35.11
C LYS A 225 -23.49 7.47 35.12
N ASP A 226 -22.77 7.38 34.01
CA ASP A 226 -21.45 6.74 33.91
C ASP A 226 -20.35 7.82 33.73
N PRO A 227 -19.29 7.90 34.55
CA PRO A 227 -18.36 9.04 34.59
C PRO A 227 -17.26 9.09 33.51
N LEU A 228 -17.30 8.27 32.46
CA LEU A 228 -16.20 8.18 31.46
C LEU A 228 -16.51 8.83 30.09
N LEU A 229 -17.57 9.64 29.99
CA LEU A 229 -18.00 10.32 28.77
C LEU A 229 -17.61 11.80 28.72
N ASN A 230 -16.35 12.15 28.97
CA ASN A 230 -15.93 13.55 28.83
C ASN A 230 -14.56 13.77 28.17
N GLU A 231 -14.26 13.02 27.12
CA GLU A 231 -13.39 13.54 26.06
C GLU A 231 -14.24 13.80 24.82
N HIS A 232 -14.95 14.94 24.88
CA HIS A 232 -15.42 15.61 23.68
C HIS A 232 -14.23 15.76 22.73
N SER A 233 -14.25 15.01 21.62
CA SER A 233 -13.48 15.30 20.43
C SER A 233 -13.66 16.78 20.10
N SER A 234 -12.66 17.60 20.46
CA SER A 234 -12.65 19.05 20.32
C SER A 234 -12.37 19.48 18.88
N TYR A 235 -13.11 18.89 17.93
CA TYR A 235 -13.13 19.34 16.56
C TYR A 235 -14.56 19.81 16.26
N PRO A 236 -14.79 21.12 16.09
CA PRO A 236 -16.13 21.64 15.93
C PRO A 236 -16.78 21.09 14.65
N LYS A 237 -17.99 20.55 14.81
CA LYS A 237 -18.91 20.30 13.70
C LYS A 237 -19.48 21.64 13.24
N SER A 238 -19.48 21.83 11.92
CA SER A 238 -20.19 22.86 11.17
C SER A 238 -19.68 24.30 11.27
N ALA A 239 -19.02 24.69 10.18
CA ALA A 239 -19.01 26.00 9.54
C ALA A 239 -19.74 27.17 10.23
N ASN A 240 -18.95 28.19 10.55
CA ASN A 240 -19.30 29.58 10.28
C ASN A 240 -18.03 30.38 9.93
N LYS A 241 -18.21 31.32 9.00
CA LYS A 241 -17.34 32.43 8.53
C LYS A 241 -16.00 32.62 9.24
N GLU A 242 -14.94 32.66 8.43
CA GLU A 242 -13.61 33.20 8.74
C GLU A 242 -13.08 32.83 10.12
N THR A 243 -12.43 31.67 10.23
CA THR A 243 -11.56 31.35 11.36
C THR A 243 -10.54 32.49 11.50
N ASN A 244 -10.68 33.31 12.55
CA ASN A 244 -9.80 34.44 12.83
C ASN A 244 -8.35 33.94 13.07
N SER A 245 -7.33 34.70 12.68
CA SER A 245 -5.89 34.37 12.89
C SER A 245 -5.60 33.96 14.34
N ALA A 246 -6.24 34.63 15.32
CA ALA A 246 -6.13 34.27 16.74
C ALA A 246 -6.59 32.83 17.07
N ASP A 247 -7.60 32.31 16.38
CA ASP A 247 -8.08 30.93 16.55
C ASP A 247 -7.11 29.92 15.90
N ARG A 248 -6.57 30.26 14.72
CA ARG A 248 -5.57 29.44 14.03
C ARG A 248 -4.29 29.30 14.84
N TYR A 249 -3.80 30.39 15.44
CA TYR A 249 -2.64 30.37 16.33
C TYR A 249 -2.84 29.39 17.50
N SER A 250 -3.99 29.45 18.16
CA SER A 250 -4.34 28.53 19.26
C SER A 250 -4.33 27.06 18.79
N MET A 251 -4.88 26.79 17.60
CA MET A 251 -4.87 25.46 16.98
C MET A 251 -3.45 25.00 16.61
N PHE A 252 -2.61 25.89 16.10
CA PHE A 252 -1.20 25.62 15.82
C PHE A 252 -0.43 25.23 17.08
N VAL A 253 -0.57 25.97 18.17
CA VAL A 253 0.09 25.64 19.45
C VAL A 253 -0.34 24.24 19.94
N LYS A 254 -1.62 23.90 19.85
CA LYS A 254 -2.13 22.56 20.17
C LYS A 254 -1.52 21.49 19.25
N PHE A 255 -1.40 21.78 17.95
CA PHE A 255 -0.77 20.90 16.97
C PHE A 255 0.70 20.62 17.34
N CYS A 256 1.46 21.66 17.68
CA CYS A 256 2.87 21.54 18.10
C CYS A 256 3.03 20.71 19.36
N LYS A 257 2.26 20.99 20.41
CA LYS A 257 2.29 20.21 21.67
C LYS A 257 1.99 18.73 21.43
N SER A 258 0.98 18.43 20.60
CA SER A 258 0.65 17.06 20.20
C SER A 258 1.76 16.40 19.38
N GLY A 259 2.38 17.17 18.46
CA GLY A 259 3.49 16.71 17.63
C GLY A 259 4.73 16.35 18.44
N LEU A 260 5.15 17.24 19.34
CA LEU A 260 6.31 17.02 20.23
C LEU A 260 6.09 15.82 21.15
N GLY A 261 4.93 15.74 21.81
CA GLY A 261 4.61 14.62 22.70
C GLY A 261 4.68 13.26 21.99
N ARG A 262 4.27 13.19 20.72
CA ARG A 262 4.37 11.95 19.91
C ARG A 262 5.80 11.59 19.51
N LEU A 263 6.68 12.57 19.41
CA LEU A 263 8.10 12.35 19.16
C LEU A 263 8.86 12.05 20.46
N GLY A 264 8.17 12.04 21.61
CA GLY A 264 8.81 11.89 22.92
C GLY A 264 9.63 13.12 23.31
N LEU A 265 9.33 14.29 22.72
CA LEU A 265 10.05 15.54 22.93
C LEU A 265 9.28 16.42 23.90
N CYS A 266 10.01 17.12 24.76
CA CYS A 266 9.46 18.14 25.64
C CYS A 266 9.09 19.40 24.84
N VAL A 267 8.30 20.30 25.43
CA VAL A 267 8.13 21.64 24.90
C VAL A 267 9.25 22.51 25.49
N PRO A 268 10.13 23.14 24.68
CA PRO A 268 11.13 24.05 25.20
C PRO A 268 10.47 25.22 25.95
N GLN A 269 11.08 25.71 27.04
CA GLN A 269 10.49 26.78 27.84
C GLN A 269 10.52 28.14 27.10
N ASP A 270 11.56 28.37 26.29
CA ASP A 270 11.79 29.65 25.60
C ASP A 270 11.26 29.66 24.15
N ILE A 271 10.35 28.77 23.81
CA ILE A 271 9.82 28.69 22.44
C ILE A 271 8.76 29.76 22.18
N GLU A 272 9.09 30.68 21.28
CA GLU A 272 8.20 31.71 20.79
C GLU A 272 7.30 31.17 19.66
N PHE A 273 6.28 30.40 20.01
CA PHE A 273 5.31 29.87 19.03
C PHE A 273 4.61 30.97 18.22
N SER A 274 4.37 32.14 18.82
CA SER A 274 3.76 33.30 18.17
C SER A 274 4.57 33.74 16.95
N ARG A 275 5.87 33.99 17.15
CA ARG A 275 6.79 34.41 16.10
C ARG A 275 6.89 33.37 14.97
N LEU A 276 7.00 32.09 15.33
CA LEU A 276 7.03 30.99 14.35
C LEU A 276 5.73 30.85 13.57
N TRP A 277 4.59 31.15 14.21
CA TRP A 277 3.29 31.16 13.53
C TRP A 277 3.17 32.36 12.59
N GLU A 278 3.55 33.55 13.02
CA GLU A 278 3.53 34.77 12.19
C GLU A 278 4.32 34.56 10.90
N GLU A 279 5.54 34.02 10.99
CA GLU A 279 6.37 33.70 9.83
C GLU A 279 5.72 32.68 8.89
N ALA A 280 5.06 31.65 9.44
CA ALA A 280 4.40 30.62 8.63
C ALA A 280 3.05 31.07 8.05
N GLU A 281 2.31 31.94 8.74
CA GLU A 281 0.99 32.42 8.34
C GLU A 281 1.06 33.26 7.05
N GLU A 282 2.19 33.94 6.80
CA GLU A 282 2.45 34.66 5.53
C GLU A 282 2.32 33.74 4.30
N PHE A 283 2.58 32.44 4.46
CA PHE A 283 2.51 31.45 3.38
C PHE A 283 1.21 30.63 3.39
N TYR A 284 0.26 30.92 4.28
CA TYR A 284 -0.98 30.14 4.45
C TYR A 284 -1.75 29.99 3.14
N ASP A 285 -1.97 31.10 2.42
CA ASP A 285 -2.74 31.12 1.17
C ASP A 285 -2.03 30.42 0.01
N LEU A 286 -0.71 30.24 0.09
CA LEU A 286 0.08 29.51 -0.91
C LEU A 286 -0.05 27.99 -0.75
N VAL A 287 -0.42 27.49 0.43
CA VAL A 287 -0.51 26.04 0.68
C VAL A 287 -1.50 25.36 -0.27
N GLY A 288 -2.67 25.97 -0.52
CA GLY A 288 -3.69 25.43 -1.43
C GLY A 288 -3.19 25.28 -2.88
N PRO A 289 -2.67 26.34 -3.51
CA PRO A 289 -2.05 26.28 -4.84
C PRO A 289 -0.91 25.26 -4.94
N TYR A 290 0.06 25.27 -4.01
CA TYR A 290 1.17 24.31 -4.02
C TYR A 290 0.68 22.87 -3.85
N TRP A 291 -0.31 22.66 -2.98
CA TRP A 291 -0.92 21.36 -2.81
C TRP A 291 -1.62 20.88 -4.09
N THR A 292 -2.33 21.78 -4.77
CA THR A 292 -3.02 21.47 -6.04
C THR A 292 -2.04 21.09 -7.14
N LEU A 293 -0.92 21.82 -7.26
CA LEU A 293 0.15 21.47 -8.18
C LEU A 293 0.72 20.08 -7.87
N ARG A 294 0.93 19.78 -6.58
CA ARG A 294 1.37 18.45 -6.13
C ARG A 294 0.37 17.36 -6.53
N ALA A 295 -0.92 17.60 -6.37
CA ALA A 295 -1.96 16.65 -6.75
C ALA A 295 -1.97 16.40 -8.27
N ALA A 296 -1.80 17.45 -9.08
CA ALA A 296 -1.75 17.33 -10.54
C ALA A 296 -0.51 16.58 -11.05
N LEU A 297 0.65 16.78 -10.41
CA LEU A 297 1.91 16.15 -10.81
C LEU A 297 2.02 14.68 -10.37
N GLY A 298 1.34 14.27 -9.29
CA GLY A 298 1.41 12.91 -8.76
C GLY A 298 1.16 11.81 -9.80
N PRO A 299 0.02 11.83 -10.53
CA PRO A 299 -0.29 10.85 -11.56
C PRO A 299 0.71 10.81 -12.71
N VAL A 300 1.28 11.96 -13.09
CA VAL A 300 2.33 12.03 -14.14
C VAL A 300 3.57 11.25 -13.70
N LEU A 301 4.01 11.46 -12.46
CA LEU A 301 5.19 10.78 -11.92
C LEU A 301 4.95 9.29 -11.69
N GLU A 302 3.75 8.89 -11.26
CA GLU A 302 3.36 7.47 -11.21
C GLU A 302 3.39 6.84 -12.60
N THR A 303 2.90 7.55 -13.63
CA THR A 303 2.89 7.04 -15.00
C THR A 303 4.31 6.75 -15.49
N ILE A 304 5.30 7.60 -15.19
CA ILE A 304 6.71 7.34 -15.52
C ILE A 304 7.18 6.02 -14.89
N LEU A 305 6.87 5.79 -13.61
CA LEU A 305 7.23 4.56 -12.91
C LEU A 305 6.51 3.31 -13.44
N LEU A 306 5.28 3.45 -13.94
CA LEU A 306 4.53 2.36 -14.55
C LEU A 306 5.06 2.03 -15.95
N LEU A 307 5.36 3.06 -16.75
CA LEU A 307 5.92 2.92 -18.09
C LEU A 307 7.33 2.31 -18.05
N ASP A 308 8.18 2.70 -17.09
CA ASP A 308 9.49 2.08 -16.89
C ASP A 308 9.38 0.55 -16.68
N ARG A 309 8.40 0.11 -15.89
CA ARG A 309 8.16 -1.32 -15.66
C ARG A 309 7.57 -2.03 -16.88
N LEU A 310 6.66 -1.36 -17.59
CA LEU A 310 6.10 -1.87 -18.84
C LEU A 310 7.20 -2.08 -19.88
N LEU A 311 8.05 -1.08 -20.07
CA LEU A 311 9.19 -1.14 -20.99
C LEU A 311 10.18 -2.24 -20.58
N PHE A 312 10.47 -2.38 -19.29
CA PHE A 312 11.36 -3.45 -18.80
C PHE A 312 10.90 -4.85 -19.25
N LEU A 313 9.58 -5.11 -19.26
CA LEU A 313 9.03 -6.38 -19.73
C LEU A 313 9.00 -6.49 -21.27
N GLN A 314 8.64 -5.40 -21.96
CA GLN A 314 8.54 -5.39 -23.43
C GLN A 314 9.91 -5.48 -24.11
N GLU A 315 10.97 -5.03 -23.44
CA GLU A 315 12.33 -5.07 -23.95
C GLU A 315 12.95 -6.47 -23.97
N GLN A 316 12.27 -7.50 -23.47
CA GLN A 316 12.84 -8.85 -23.41
C GLN A 316 12.73 -9.53 -24.78
N GLY A 317 13.84 -9.55 -25.53
CA GLY A 317 13.86 -10.07 -26.90
C GLY A 317 13.76 -11.60 -27.03
N ASN A 318 13.91 -12.34 -25.93
CA ASN A 318 14.03 -13.81 -25.96
C ASN A 318 12.75 -14.54 -25.53
N VAL A 319 11.75 -13.83 -25.02
CA VAL A 319 10.51 -14.41 -24.50
C VAL A 319 9.35 -13.59 -25.04
N LEU A 320 8.37 -14.23 -25.66
CA LEU A 320 7.14 -13.56 -26.05
C LEU A 320 6.33 -13.26 -24.79
N ILE A 321 6.23 -11.99 -24.42
CA ILE A 321 5.52 -11.54 -23.23
C ILE A 321 4.39 -10.60 -23.66
N GLN A 322 3.16 -10.97 -23.36
CA GLN A 322 2.06 -10.03 -23.43
C GLN A 322 2.04 -9.21 -22.14
N THR A 323 2.10 -7.88 -22.25
CA THR A 323 2.06 -6.98 -21.09
C THR A 323 1.03 -5.88 -21.29
N VAL A 324 0.27 -5.56 -20.25
CA VAL A 324 -0.74 -4.48 -20.26
C VAL A 324 -0.76 -3.73 -18.92
N LEU A 325 -1.06 -2.43 -18.99
CA LEU A 325 -1.42 -1.61 -17.82
C LEU A 325 -2.93 -1.39 -17.83
N LEU A 326 -3.63 -1.83 -16.78
CA LEU A 326 -5.09 -1.71 -16.69
C LEU A 326 -5.50 -1.02 -15.38
N PRO A 327 -6.35 0.01 -15.41
CA PRO A 327 -7.02 0.51 -14.21
C PRO A 327 -8.09 -0.50 -13.77
N ILE A 328 -7.80 -1.28 -12.73
CA ILE A 328 -8.66 -2.37 -12.25
C ILE A 328 -9.52 -1.98 -11.03
N PHE A 329 -9.20 -0.88 -10.36
CA PHE A 329 -9.94 -0.40 -9.19
C PHE A 329 -10.54 0.99 -9.43
N ASP A 330 -11.61 1.29 -8.69
CA ASP A 330 -12.09 2.67 -8.55
C ASP A 330 -11.01 3.50 -7.83
N PRO A 331 -10.46 4.56 -8.45
CA PRO A 331 -9.41 5.36 -7.84
C PRO A 331 -9.87 6.15 -6.60
N VAL A 332 -11.17 6.31 -6.37
CA VAL A 332 -11.70 6.86 -5.11
C VAL A 332 -11.50 5.87 -3.96
N LEU A 333 -11.73 4.57 -4.22
CA LEU A 333 -11.59 3.49 -3.23
C LEU A 333 -10.13 3.07 -3.05
N SER A 334 -9.46 2.75 -4.15
CA SER A 334 -8.04 2.42 -4.20
C SER A 334 -7.35 3.30 -5.22
N PRO A 335 -6.77 4.44 -4.80
CA PRO A 335 -6.09 5.33 -5.73
C PRO A 335 -4.90 4.73 -6.47
N ARG A 336 -4.36 3.63 -5.95
CA ARG A 336 -3.38 2.80 -6.65
C ARG A 336 -4.17 1.77 -7.45
N ASN A 337 -4.75 2.24 -8.55
CA ASN A 337 -5.71 1.45 -9.31
C ASN A 337 -5.14 0.78 -10.56
N VAL A 338 -3.92 1.11 -10.98
CA VAL A 338 -3.32 0.54 -12.18
C VAL A 338 -2.57 -0.74 -11.84
N ALA A 339 -2.98 -1.85 -12.46
CA ALA A 339 -2.27 -3.12 -12.46
C ALA A 339 -1.42 -3.26 -13.71
N LEU A 340 -0.15 -3.62 -13.53
CA LEU A 340 0.69 -4.17 -14.58
C LEU A 340 0.46 -5.68 -14.61
N ILE A 341 -0.07 -6.17 -15.73
CA ILE A 341 -0.34 -7.59 -15.95
C ILE A 341 0.57 -8.06 -17.07
N ALA A 342 1.28 -9.16 -16.86
CA ALA A 342 2.13 -9.76 -17.88
C ALA A 342 2.03 -11.28 -17.87
N GLU A 343 2.10 -11.88 -19.05
CA GLU A 343 2.01 -13.32 -19.29
C GLU A 343 3.06 -13.76 -20.31
N LYS A 344 3.72 -14.89 -20.05
CA LYS A 344 4.61 -15.56 -21.01
C LYS A 344 3.76 -16.43 -21.94
N LEU A 345 3.90 -16.23 -23.24
CA LEU A 345 3.17 -16.97 -24.29
C LEU A 345 3.83 -18.28 -24.67
#